data_AF-A0A2E7CR83-F1
#
_entry.id   AF-A0A2E7CR83-F1
#
_cell.length_a   1.000
_cell.length_b   1.000
_cell.length_c   1.000
_cell.angle_alpha   90.00
_cell.angle_beta   90.00
_cell.angle_gamma   90.00
#
_symmetry.space_group_name_H-M   'P 1'
#
loop_
_entity.id
_entity.type
_entity.pdbx_description
1 polymer ?
#
loop_
_entity_poly.entity_id
_entity_poly.type
_entity_poly.pdbx_seq_one_letter_code
_entity_poly.pdbx_strand_id
1 'polypeptide(L)'
;MVSEPFSQYIKKNNIELRLHAPHSALRRGYIGKWEIKKNKLFLKNISGKGEIKNQNKFNHKYLDLKILIEETKPPPSIKASMIKTLENECFEEIELSIKNLFNSETKVFADWYSGTIRCPYGKLIHYVHTGYESLYSKELLFNIKEGIIIDVKKIKNELTEQSSKHTPTPPPKPPDTFRI
;
A
#
# COMPACT_ATOMS: atom_id res chain seq x y z
N MET A 1 -3.02 -1.40 14.65
CA MET A 1 -2.32 -0.96 13.42
C MET A 1 -3.29 -1.18 12.26
N VAL A 2 -3.71 -0.13 11.55
CA VAL A 2 -4.58 -0.27 10.38
C VAL A 2 -3.80 -1.01 9.30
N SER A 3 -4.37 -2.08 8.75
CA SER A 3 -3.69 -2.94 7.80
C SER A 3 -3.43 -2.24 6.46
N GLU A 4 -2.30 -2.54 5.83
CA GLU A 4 -2.01 -2.15 4.45
C GLU A 4 -1.95 -3.41 3.57
N PRO A 5 -3.07 -3.81 2.92
CA PRO A 5 -3.11 -5.08 2.22
C PRO A 5 -2.13 -5.18 1.05
N PHE A 6 -1.89 -4.07 0.33
CA PHE A 6 -0.95 -4.06 -0.80
C PHE A 6 0.51 -4.14 -0.34
N SER A 7 0.87 -3.53 0.80
CA SER A 7 2.20 -3.68 1.40
C SER A 7 2.52 -5.15 1.74
N GLN A 8 1.53 -5.95 2.14
CA GLN A 8 1.71 -7.39 2.34
C GLN A 8 1.96 -8.13 1.02
N TYR A 9 1.28 -7.75 -0.07
CA TYR A 9 1.53 -8.32 -1.41
C TYR A 9 2.98 -8.10 -1.85
N ILE A 10 3.49 -6.86 -1.74
CA ILE A 10 4.87 -6.51 -2.11
C ILE A 10 5.87 -7.38 -1.36
N LYS A 11 5.70 -7.51 -0.03
CA LYS A 11 6.58 -8.32 0.83
C LYS A 11 6.51 -9.80 0.49
N LYS A 12 5.31 -10.36 0.34
CA LYS A 12 5.11 -11.79 0.06
C LYS A 12 5.74 -12.22 -1.27
N ASN A 13 5.73 -11.33 -2.26
CA ASN A 13 6.26 -11.60 -3.60
C ASN A 13 7.69 -11.07 -3.81
N ASN A 14 8.35 -10.57 -2.76
CA ASN A 14 9.69 -9.98 -2.82
C ASN A 14 9.84 -8.92 -3.93
N ILE A 15 8.84 -8.05 -4.09
CA ILE A 15 8.83 -7.00 -5.11
C ILE A 15 9.60 -5.79 -4.57
N GLU A 16 10.66 -5.39 -5.25
CA GLU A 16 11.36 -4.14 -4.97
C GLU A 16 10.65 -2.96 -5.65
N LEU A 17 9.75 -2.32 -4.90
CA LEU A 17 8.90 -1.20 -5.35
C LEU A 17 9.13 0.05 -4.50
N ARG A 18 9.42 1.18 -5.15
CA ARG A 18 9.53 2.51 -4.53
C ARG A 18 8.29 3.32 -4.89
N LEU A 19 7.47 3.65 -3.89
CA LEU A 19 6.21 4.38 -4.11
C LEU A 19 6.42 5.88 -3.99
N HIS A 20 5.89 6.65 -4.94
CA HIS A 20 5.96 8.11 -4.90
C HIS A 20 4.77 8.64 -4.12
N ALA A 21 5.04 9.36 -3.02
CA ALA A 21 4.02 10.04 -2.22
C ALA A 21 3.87 11.49 -2.69
N PRO A 22 2.91 11.81 -3.59
CA PRO A 22 2.87 13.13 -4.24
C PRO A 22 2.47 14.26 -3.28
N HIS A 23 1.83 13.96 -2.16
CA HIS A 23 1.44 14.95 -1.16
C HIS A 23 1.18 14.32 0.22
N SER A 24 1.10 15.16 1.26
CA SER A 24 0.93 14.77 2.67
C SER A 24 -0.34 13.93 2.94
N ALA A 25 -1.39 14.08 2.12
CA ALA A 25 -2.62 13.30 2.22
C ALA A 25 -2.56 11.90 1.56
N LEU A 26 -1.50 11.57 0.81
CA LEU A 26 -1.29 10.26 0.16
C LEU A 26 0.12 9.73 0.43
N ARG A 27 0.49 9.65 1.71
CA ARG A 27 1.84 9.21 2.14
C ARG A 27 2.20 7.79 1.69
N ARG A 28 1.20 6.93 1.48
CA ARG A 28 1.42 5.57 0.95
C ARG A 28 1.82 5.55 -0.52
N GLY A 29 1.54 6.62 -1.27
CA GLY A 29 1.82 6.68 -2.72
C GLY A 29 0.86 5.87 -3.62
N TYR A 30 -0.15 5.22 -3.05
CA TYR A 30 -1.18 4.50 -3.80
C TYR A 30 -2.55 4.57 -3.14
N ILE A 31 -3.59 4.35 -3.94
CA ILE A 31 -4.99 4.22 -3.50
C ILE A 31 -5.50 2.85 -3.97
N GLY A 32 -5.98 2.02 -3.04
CA GLY A 32 -6.67 0.77 -3.35
C GLY A 32 -8.19 0.91 -3.25
N LYS A 33 -8.93 0.33 -4.20
CA LYS A 33 -10.38 0.14 -4.12
C LYS A 33 -10.66 -1.34 -3.93
N TRP A 34 -11.37 -1.66 -2.85
CA TRP A 34 -11.62 -3.04 -2.43
C TRP A 34 -13.11 -3.37 -2.50
N GLU A 35 -13.42 -4.65 -2.69
CA GLU A 35 -14.78 -5.20 -2.68
C GLU A 35 -14.81 -6.45 -1.81
N ILE A 36 -15.83 -6.54 -0.96
CA ILE A 36 -16.15 -7.77 -0.24
C ILE A 36 -17.34 -8.41 -0.95
N LYS A 37 -17.17 -9.65 -1.44
CA LYS A 37 -18.25 -10.41 -2.09
C LYS A 37 -18.19 -11.87 -1.68
N LYS A 38 -19.30 -12.42 -1.18
CA LYS A 38 -19.40 -13.81 -0.70
C LYS A 38 -18.28 -14.17 0.29
N ASN A 39 -18.07 -13.33 1.31
CA ASN A 39 -17.00 -13.47 2.32
C ASN A 39 -15.56 -13.50 1.78
N LYS A 40 -15.33 -13.02 0.56
CA LYS A 40 -13.99 -12.88 -0.03
C LYS A 40 -13.67 -11.41 -0.28
N LEU A 41 -12.43 -11.02 0.02
CA LEU A 41 -11.87 -9.72 -0.30
C LEU A 41 -11.29 -9.74 -1.71
N PHE A 42 -11.64 -8.73 -2.51
CA PHE A 42 -11.09 -8.51 -3.83
C PHE A 42 -10.52 -7.10 -3.95
N LEU A 43 -9.37 -6.97 -4.62
CA LEU A 43 -8.85 -5.71 -5.09
C LEU A 43 -9.50 -5.39 -6.44
N LYS A 44 -10.35 -4.36 -6.50
CA LYS A 44 -11.02 -3.93 -7.75
C LYS A 44 -10.16 -3.01 -8.59
N ASN A 45 -9.37 -2.17 -7.94
CA ASN A 45 -8.53 -1.19 -8.61
C ASN A 45 -7.41 -0.77 -7.66
N ILE A 46 -6.25 -0.49 -8.22
CA ILE A 46 -5.16 0.20 -7.53
C ILE A 46 -4.63 1.27 -8.47
N SER A 47 -4.32 2.43 -7.92
CA SER A 47 -3.77 3.57 -8.67
C SER A 47 -2.66 4.23 -7.87
N GLY A 48 -1.58 4.59 -8.53
CA GLY A 48 -0.42 5.26 -7.94
C GLY A 48 0.75 5.23 -8.92
N LYS A 49 1.86 5.85 -8.53
CA LYS A 49 3.09 5.87 -9.33
C LYS A 49 4.25 5.48 -8.45
N GLY A 50 5.26 4.87 -9.05
CA GLY A 50 6.48 4.50 -8.37
C GLY A 50 7.53 4.03 -9.34
N GLU A 51 8.55 3.37 -8.80
CA GLU A 51 9.60 2.72 -9.55
C GLU A 51 9.71 1.26 -9.11
N ILE A 52 9.78 0.34 -10.07
CA ILE A 52 10.00 -1.08 -9.81
C ILE A 52 11.39 -1.47 -10.27
N LYS A 53 12.09 -2.30 -9.49
CA LYS A 53 13.39 -2.82 -9.91
C LYS A 53 13.20 -3.85 -11.03
N ASN A 54 13.86 -3.61 -12.15
CA ASN A 54 13.99 -4.57 -13.22
C ASN A 54 15.13 -5.55 -12.91
N GLN A 55 14.77 -6.72 -12.39
CA GLN A 55 15.75 -7.73 -11.97
C GLN A 55 16.58 -8.26 -13.15
N ASN A 56 15.99 -8.37 -14.35
CA ASN A 56 16.70 -8.85 -15.53
C ASN A 56 17.79 -7.85 -15.96
N LYS A 57 17.45 -6.56 -15.97
CA LYS A 57 18.38 -5.47 -16.25
C LYS A 57 19.52 -5.42 -15.22
N PHE A 58 19.18 -5.61 -13.93
CA PHE A 58 20.17 -5.70 -12.87
C PHE A 58 21.11 -6.88 -13.08
N ASN A 59 20.58 -8.09 -13.32
CA ASN A 59 21.39 -9.29 -13.50
C ASN A 59 22.36 -9.14 -14.69
N HIS A 60 21.91 -8.57 -15.81
CA HIS A 60 22.75 -8.33 -16.97
C HIS A 60 23.91 -7.38 -16.64
N LYS A 61 23.60 -6.18 -16.15
CA LYS A 61 24.62 -5.17 -15.83
C LYS A 61 25.54 -5.60 -14.68
N TYR A 62 25.03 -6.39 -13.73
CA TYR A 62 25.83 -6.91 -12.63
C TYR A 62 26.91 -7.88 -13.10
N LEU A 63 26.67 -8.62 -14.19
CA LEU A 63 27.67 -9.52 -14.76
C LEU A 63 28.89 -8.72 -15.28
N ASP A 64 28.63 -7.63 -16.01
CA ASP A 64 29.67 -6.73 -16.51
C ASP A 64 30.45 -6.09 -15.35
N LEU A 65 29.72 -5.59 -14.34
CA LEU A 65 30.31 -5.00 -13.15
C LEU A 65 31.15 -6.01 -12.34
N LYS A 66 30.72 -7.28 -12.30
CA LYS A 66 31.41 -8.35 -11.57
C LYS A 66 32.79 -8.63 -12.16
N ILE A 67 32.91 -8.64 -13.49
CA ILE A 67 34.20 -8.79 -14.19
C ILE A 67 35.12 -7.62 -13.81
N LEU A 68 34.62 -6.39 -13.92
CA LEU A 68 35.38 -5.19 -13.56
C LEU A 68 35.86 -5.20 -12.10
N ILE A 69 35.02 -5.62 -11.16
CA ILE A 69 35.38 -5.74 -9.73
C ILE A 69 36.50 -6.75 -9.51
N GLU A 70 36.49 -7.87 -10.24
CA GLU A 70 37.51 -8.92 -10.10
C GLU A 70 38.87 -8.47 -10.67
N GLU A 71 38.85 -7.73 -11.78
CA GLU A 71 40.04 -7.16 -12.40
C GLU A 71 40.65 -6.02 -11.57
N THR A 72 39.81 -5.11 -11.08
CA THR A 72 40.28 -3.88 -10.40
C THR A 72 40.47 -4.05 -8.89
N LYS A 73 39.87 -5.08 -8.27
CA LYS A 73 39.88 -5.37 -6.83
C LYS A 73 39.70 -4.11 -5.96
N PRO A 74 38.62 -3.34 -6.18
CA PRO A 74 38.45 -2.05 -5.54
C PRO A 74 38.24 -2.21 -4.03
N PRO A 75 38.52 -1.17 -3.22
CA PRO A 75 38.18 -1.16 -1.81
C PRO A 75 36.70 -1.45 -1.57
N PRO A 76 36.33 -2.09 -0.43
CA PRO A 76 34.94 -2.43 -0.13
C PRO A 76 33.95 -1.25 -0.21
N SER A 77 34.39 -0.05 0.16
CA SER A 77 33.58 1.18 0.07
C SER A 77 33.21 1.53 -1.37
N ILE A 78 34.18 1.44 -2.29
CA ILE A 78 33.97 1.70 -3.72
C ILE A 78 33.10 0.60 -4.32
N LYS A 79 33.36 -0.67 -4.01
CA LYS A 79 32.53 -1.80 -4.44
C LYS A 79 31.05 -1.60 -4.05
N ALA A 80 30.79 -1.22 -2.80
CA ALA A 80 29.43 -0.96 -2.32
C ALA A 80 28.78 0.22 -3.06
N SER A 81 29.54 1.30 -3.32
CA SER A 81 29.06 2.44 -4.10
C SER A 81 28.68 2.05 -5.54
N MET A 82 29.54 1.29 -6.23
CA MET A 82 29.28 0.81 -7.59
C MET A 82 28.01 -0.05 -7.65
N ILE A 83 27.85 -0.99 -6.71
CA ILE A 83 26.65 -1.83 -6.63
C ILE A 83 25.41 -0.98 -6.37
N LYS A 84 25.47 -0.02 -5.44
CA LYS A 84 24.34 0.86 -5.13
C LYS A 84 23.94 1.74 -6.32
N THR A 85 24.91 2.28 -7.04
CA THR A 85 24.66 3.04 -8.28
C THR A 85 23.97 2.15 -9.31
N LEU A 86 24.49 0.94 -9.53
CA LEU A 86 23.89 -0.02 -10.43
C LEU A 86 22.45 -0.39 -10.03
N GLU A 87 22.21 -0.65 -8.74
CA GLU A 87 20.87 -0.93 -8.22
C GLU A 87 19.91 0.20 -8.57
N ASN A 88 20.30 1.46 -8.37
CA ASN A 88 19.46 2.61 -8.68
C ASN A 88 19.16 2.76 -10.17
N GLU A 89 20.11 2.46 -11.07
CA GLU A 89 19.88 2.50 -12.53
C GLU A 89 18.94 1.41 -13.04
N CYS A 90 18.67 0.39 -12.22
CA CYS A 90 17.80 -0.72 -12.57
C CYS A 90 16.35 -0.50 -12.15
N PHE A 91 16.03 0.62 -11.51
CA PHE A 91 14.65 1.03 -11.26
C PHE A 91 14.04 1.66 -12.51
N GLU A 92 12.78 1.33 -12.77
CA GLU A 92 12.02 1.80 -13.92
C GLU A 92 10.66 2.31 -13.44
N GLU A 93 10.19 3.41 -14.02
CA GLU A 93 8.89 3.97 -13.66
C GLU A 93 7.76 2.96 -13.92
N ILE A 94 6.84 2.88 -12.97
CA ILE A 94 5.64 2.06 -13.06
C ILE A 94 4.40 2.84 -12.65
N GLU A 95 3.36 2.72 -13.46
CA GLU A 95 2.00 3.07 -13.05
C GLU A 95 1.35 1.86 -12.39
N LEU A 96 0.88 2.03 -11.15
CA LEU A 96 0.21 0.95 -10.43
C LEU A 96 -1.18 0.76 -11.03
N SER A 97 -1.42 -0.44 -11.53
CA SER A 97 -2.71 -0.89 -12.02
C SER A 97 -2.85 -2.38 -11.77
N ILE A 98 -4.08 -2.89 -11.85
CA ILE A 98 -4.31 -4.34 -11.72
C ILE A 98 -3.53 -5.12 -12.78
N LYS A 99 -3.52 -4.60 -14.00
CA LYS A 99 -2.81 -5.19 -15.13
C LYS A 99 -1.31 -5.26 -14.88
N ASN A 100 -0.68 -4.15 -14.50
CA ASN A 100 0.77 -4.09 -14.35
C ASN A 100 1.28 -4.89 -13.14
N LEU A 101 0.47 -5.03 -12.09
CA LEU A 101 0.88 -5.67 -10.84
C LEU A 101 0.49 -7.15 -10.72
N PHE A 102 -0.62 -7.54 -11.36
CA PHE A 102 -1.22 -8.88 -11.22
C PHE A 102 -1.45 -9.57 -12.57
N ASN A 103 -1.08 -8.93 -13.68
CA ASN A 103 -1.34 -9.43 -15.04
C ASN A 103 -2.81 -9.85 -15.27
N SER A 104 -3.73 -9.05 -14.71
CA SER A 104 -5.17 -9.30 -14.77
C SER A 104 -5.91 -8.09 -15.33
N GLU A 105 -6.96 -8.35 -16.11
CA GLU A 105 -7.88 -7.32 -16.63
C GLU A 105 -9.09 -7.09 -15.69
N THR A 106 -9.24 -7.91 -14.64
CA THR A 106 -10.38 -7.86 -13.71
C THR A 106 -9.92 -7.84 -12.26
N LYS A 107 -10.85 -7.65 -11.33
CA LYS A 107 -10.56 -7.67 -9.88
C LYS A 107 -9.82 -8.94 -9.45
N VAL A 108 -8.91 -8.81 -8.49
CA VAL A 108 -8.06 -9.90 -8.02
C VAL A 108 -8.49 -10.34 -6.64
N PHE A 109 -8.60 -11.66 -6.42
CA PHE A 109 -8.85 -12.20 -5.07
C PHE A 109 -7.63 -11.97 -4.19
N ALA A 110 -7.84 -11.37 -3.02
CA ALA A 110 -6.76 -10.91 -2.14
C ALA A 110 -6.24 -12.01 -1.21
N ASP A 111 -5.89 -13.17 -1.76
CA ASP A 111 -5.41 -14.36 -1.03
C ASP A 111 -4.11 -14.12 -0.25
N TRP A 112 -3.33 -13.11 -0.64
CA TRP A 112 -2.11 -12.70 0.04
C TRP A 112 -2.37 -12.02 1.39
N TYR A 113 -3.59 -11.51 1.62
CA TYR A 113 -3.84 -10.59 2.72
C TYR A 113 -4.41 -11.31 3.95
N SER A 114 -3.78 -11.09 5.11
CA SER A 114 -4.33 -11.43 6.42
C SER A 114 -4.20 -10.24 7.38
N GLY A 115 -5.28 -9.89 8.06
CA GLY A 115 -5.32 -8.75 8.99
C GLY A 115 -6.72 -8.18 9.15
N THR A 116 -6.82 -6.97 9.70
CA THR A 116 -8.10 -6.30 9.97
C THR A 116 -8.28 -5.05 9.10
N ILE A 117 -9.30 -5.06 8.25
CA ILE A 117 -9.74 -3.87 7.49
C ILE A 117 -10.76 -3.09 8.32
N ARG A 118 -10.51 -1.80 8.53
CA ARG A 118 -11.43 -0.86 9.19
C ARG A 118 -12.27 -0.14 8.15
N CYS A 119 -13.57 -0.11 8.40
CA CYS A 119 -14.58 0.51 7.55
C CYS A 119 -15.44 1.45 8.41
N PRO A 120 -15.05 2.74 8.51
CA PRO A 120 -15.81 3.72 9.27
C PRO A 120 -17.09 4.13 8.52
N TYR A 121 -18.19 4.34 9.25
CA TYR A 121 -19.49 4.74 8.69
C TYR A 121 -20.37 5.47 9.71
N GLY A 122 -21.42 6.14 9.22
CA GLY A 122 -22.30 6.97 10.04
C GLY A 122 -21.78 8.39 10.19
N LYS A 123 -22.18 9.09 11.28
CA LYS A 123 -21.83 10.49 11.51
C LYS A 123 -20.33 10.62 11.81
N LEU A 124 -19.67 11.59 11.18
CA LEU A 124 -18.32 12.00 11.57
C LEU A 124 -18.39 12.61 12.98
N ILE A 125 -17.64 12.03 13.92
CA ILE A 125 -17.59 12.47 15.31
C ILE A 125 -16.44 13.46 15.50
N HIS A 126 -15.24 13.09 15.05
CA HIS A 126 -14.05 13.91 15.20
C HIS A 126 -13.20 13.80 13.93
N TYR A 127 -12.88 14.95 13.35
CA TYR A 127 -12.03 15.02 12.16
C TYR A 127 -10.56 15.03 12.58
N VAL A 128 -9.78 14.15 11.98
CA VAL A 128 -8.32 14.17 12.08
C VAL A 128 -7.78 14.50 10.70
N HIS A 129 -6.98 15.58 10.61
CA HIS A 129 -6.47 16.11 9.35
C HIS A 129 -5.50 15.14 8.65
N THR A 130 -4.84 14.26 9.40
CA THR A 130 -3.83 13.34 8.89
C THR A 130 -4.37 11.93 8.70
N GLY A 131 -4.44 11.48 7.44
CA GLY A 131 -4.71 10.09 7.10
C GLY A 131 -6.18 9.67 7.22
N TYR A 132 -6.39 8.38 7.48
CA TYR A 132 -7.73 7.75 7.61
C TYR A 132 -8.14 7.59 9.08
N GLU A 133 -7.69 8.53 9.92
CA GLU A 133 -7.79 8.47 11.38
C GLU A 133 -9.02 9.17 11.94
N SER A 134 -9.78 9.86 11.08
CA SER A 134 -11.07 10.46 11.47
C SER A 134 -11.98 9.45 12.18
N LEU A 135 -12.61 9.90 13.25
CA LEU A 135 -13.47 9.08 14.10
C LEU A 135 -14.92 9.20 13.64
N TYR A 136 -15.55 8.07 13.36
CA TYR A 136 -16.95 8.00 12.95
C TYR A 136 -17.77 7.31 14.03
N SER A 137 -19.07 7.58 14.09
CA SER A 137 -19.98 6.99 15.10
C SER A 137 -20.03 5.48 15.11
N LYS A 138 -19.70 4.84 13.99
CA LYS A 138 -19.73 3.39 13.86
C LYS A 138 -18.59 2.91 12.97
N GLU A 139 -18.11 1.71 13.25
CA GLU A 139 -17.05 1.07 12.46
C GLU A 139 -17.36 -0.42 12.28
N LEU A 140 -17.03 -0.94 11.10
CA LEU A 140 -16.91 -2.36 10.87
C LEU A 140 -15.43 -2.70 10.82
N LEU A 141 -15.03 -3.70 11.61
CA LEU A 141 -13.72 -4.31 11.54
C LEU A 141 -13.87 -5.69 10.90
N PHE A 142 -13.37 -5.83 9.68
CA PHE A 142 -13.34 -7.09 8.95
C PHE A 142 -12.03 -7.82 9.26
N ASN A 143 -12.12 -8.90 10.03
CA ASN A 143 -11.00 -9.80 10.27
C ASN A 143 -10.89 -10.77 9.11
N ILE A 144 -9.73 -10.77 8.45
CA ILE A 144 -9.49 -11.47 7.20
C ILE A 144 -8.29 -12.39 7.37
N LYS A 145 -8.44 -13.63 6.91
CA LYS A 145 -7.36 -14.61 6.79
C LYS A 145 -7.30 -15.10 5.35
N GLU A 146 -6.16 -14.89 4.69
CA GLU A 146 -5.91 -15.31 3.31
C GLU A 146 -7.03 -14.86 2.34
N GLY A 147 -7.43 -13.59 2.45
CA GLY A 147 -8.51 -13.01 1.66
C GLY A 147 -9.93 -13.42 2.05
N ILE A 148 -10.11 -14.33 3.01
CA ILE A 148 -11.42 -14.76 3.51
C ILE A 148 -11.79 -13.99 4.77
N ILE A 149 -13.00 -13.43 4.80
CA ILE A 149 -13.56 -12.79 5.99
C ILE A 149 -13.93 -13.89 6.98
N ILE A 150 -13.29 -13.90 8.15
CA ILE A 150 -13.50 -14.88 9.22
C ILE A 150 -14.38 -14.33 10.35
N ASP A 151 -14.39 -13.01 10.54
CA ASP A 151 -15.17 -12.34 11.58
C ASP A 151 -15.41 -10.86 11.20
N VAL A 152 -16.55 -10.33 11.66
CA VAL A 152 -16.92 -8.92 11.46
C VAL A 152 -17.36 -8.33 12.80
N LYS A 153 -16.54 -7.45 13.36
CA LYS A 153 -16.87 -6.73 14.60
C LYS A 153 -17.49 -5.38 14.27
N LYS A 154 -18.60 -5.08 14.93
CA LYS A 154 -19.27 -3.79 14.84
C LYS A 154 -18.96 -2.98 16.10
N ILE A 155 -18.35 -1.83 15.92
CA ILE A 155 -18.01 -0.90 17.01
C ILE A 155 -18.94 0.31 16.91
N LYS A 156 -19.45 0.77 18.05
CA LYS A 156 -20.07 2.08 18.20
C LYS A 156 -19.08 2.96 18.95
N ASN A 157 -18.78 4.12 18.39
CA ASN A 157 -17.93 5.11 19.03
C ASN A 157 -18.84 6.19 19.62
N GLU A 158 -18.60 6.54 20.88
CA GLU A 158 -19.30 7.61 21.58
C GLU A 158 -18.35 8.80 21.78
N LEU A 159 -18.92 10.00 21.83
CA LEU A 159 -18.18 11.23 22.13
C LEU A 159 -17.75 11.19 23.59
N THR A 160 -16.45 11.15 23.86
CA THR A 160 -15.91 11.57 25.16
C THR A 160 -15.58 13.06 25.11
N GLU A 161 -15.82 13.79 26.21
CA GLU A 161 -15.72 15.26 26.32
C GLU A 161 -14.39 15.85 25.82
N GLN A 162 -13.31 15.06 25.80
CA GLN A 162 -11.98 15.44 25.33
C GLN A 162 -11.93 15.72 23.80
N SER A 163 -12.92 15.27 23.04
CA SER A 163 -13.00 15.38 21.57
C SER A 163 -13.55 16.73 21.06
N SER A 164 -14.04 17.59 21.96
CA SER A 164 -14.90 18.74 21.65
C SER A 164 -14.18 20.05 21.33
N LYS A 165 -12.85 20.13 21.46
CA LYS A 165 -12.11 21.41 21.37
C LYS A 165 -11.69 21.85 19.95
N HIS A 166 -12.06 21.13 18.91
CA HIS A 166 -11.77 21.54 17.53
C HIS A 166 -12.98 21.32 16.61
N THR A 167 -13.55 22.42 16.12
CA THR A 167 -14.56 22.45 15.06
C THR A 167 -13.90 22.22 13.70
N PRO A 168 -14.21 21.13 12.98
CA PRO A 168 -13.71 20.92 11.63
C PRO A 168 -14.70 21.46 10.59
N THR A 169 -14.17 21.93 9.46
CA THR A 169 -14.93 22.19 8.22
C THR A 169 -15.59 20.90 7.71
N PRO A 170 -16.78 20.98 7.07
CA PRO A 170 -17.51 19.79 6.66
C PRO A 170 -16.76 19.03 5.55
N PRO A 171 -16.54 17.71 5.71
CA PRO A 171 -15.87 16.92 4.68
C PRO A 171 -16.79 16.67 3.47
N PRO A 172 -16.22 16.41 2.28
CA PRO A 172 -16.98 15.97 1.12
C PRO A 172 -17.66 14.61 1.37
N LYS A 173 -18.79 14.39 0.69
CA LYS A 173 -19.66 13.20 0.81
C LYS A 173 -18.85 11.89 0.66
N PRO A 174 -19.04 10.88 1.54
CA PRO A 174 -18.29 9.63 1.44
C PRO A 174 -18.70 8.82 0.20
N PRO A 175 -17.75 8.19 -0.52
CA PRO A 175 -18.05 7.37 -1.70
C PRO A 175 -18.60 5.98 -1.35
N ASP A 176 -19.36 5.36 -2.26
CA ASP A 176 -19.92 3.99 -2.18
C ASP A 176 -18.87 2.85 -2.11
N THR A 177 -17.58 3.20 -2.09
CA THR A 177 -16.45 2.27 -2.07
C THR A 177 -15.47 2.67 -0.99
N PHE A 178 -15.02 1.70 -0.18
CA PHE A 178 -13.97 1.96 0.81
C PHE A 178 -12.61 2.11 0.11
N ARG A 179 -11.97 3.26 0.35
CA ARG A 179 -10.61 3.54 -0.07
C ARG A 179 -9.67 3.23 1.10
N ILE A 180 -8.68 2.40 0.86
CA ILE A 180 -7.57 2.11 1.78
C ILE A 180 -6.29 2.41 1.02
#